data_AF-A0A3M1Y4J0-F1
#
_entry.id   AF-A0A3M1Y4J0-F1
#
_cell.length_a   1.000
_cell.length_b   1.000
_cell.length_c   1.000
_cell.angle_alpha   90.00
_cell.angle_beta   90.00
_cell.angle_gamma   90.00
#
_symmetry.space_group_name_H-M   'P 1'
#
loop_
_entity.id
_entity.type
_entity.pdbx_description
1 polymer ?
#
loop_
_entity_poly.entity_id
_entity_poly.type
_entity_poly.pdbx_seq_one_letter_code
_entity_poly.pdbx_strand_id
1 'polypeptide(L)'
;MKKSIFTLLVALLFAFVAMNAYAERLQVWGSTTCQKRFLEPGAKAFKKATGIDLKVVGVGTGNGLIALIEGKTKVSAASEDLE
;
A
#
# COMPACT_ATOMS: atom_id res chain seq x y z
N MET A 1 -20.98 39.59 13.45
CA MET A 1 -21.19 38.61 12.37
C MET A 1 -19.90 38.16 11.67
N LYS A 2 -18.98 39.07 11.28
CA LYS A 2 -17.74 38.70 10.55
C LYS A 2 -16.79 37.71 11.28
N LYS A 3 -16.71 37.79 12.63
CA LYS A 3 -15.86 36.89 13.43
C LYS A 3 -16.35 35.44 13.42
N SER A 4 -17.67 35.21 13.41
CA SER A 4 -18.26 33.86 13.37
C SER A 4 -18.01 33.16 12.04
N ILE A 5 -18.01 33.90 10.93
CA ILE A 5 -17.71 33.37 9.60
C ILE A 5 -16.24 32.96 9.51
N PHE A 6 -15.33 33.77 10.07
CA PHE A 6 -13.91 33.44 10.09
C PHE A 6 -13.63 32.18 10.92
N THR A 7 -14.25 32.04 12.09
CA THR A 7 -14.13 30.83 12.91
C THR A 7 -14.68 29.59 12.20
N LEU A 8 -15.80 29.72 11.47
CA LEU A 8 -16.38 28.61 10.70
C LEU A 8 -15.45 28.16 9.56
N LEU A 9 -14.80 29.13 8.90
CA LEU A 9 -13.92 28.87 7.75
C LEU A 9 -12.61 28.21 8.19
N VAL A 10 -12.07 28.58 9.36
CA VAL A 10 -10.91 27.91 9.96
C VAL A 10 -11.27 26.49 10.42
N ALA A 11 -12.43 26.28 11.03
CA ALA A 11 -12.90 24.95 11.42
C ALA A 11 -13.08 24.02 10.21
N LEU A 12 -13.59 24.56 9.09
CA LEU A 12 -13.71 23.83 7.84
C LEU A 12 -12.33 23.45 7.27
N LEU A 13 -11.35 24.35 7.33
CA LEU A 13 -9.99 24.08 6.86
C LEU A 13 -9.32 22.96 7.66
N PHE A 14 -9.51 22.92 8.98
CA PHE A 14 -9.01 21.84 9.83
C PHE A 14 -9.68 20.50 9.56
N ALA A 15 -10.96 20.48 9.17
CA ALA A 15 -11.66 19.26 8.79
C ALA A 15 -11.11 18.63 7.49
N PHE A 16 -10.61 19.43 6.56
CA PHE A 16 -9.99 18.93 5.32
C PHE A 16 -8.63 18.26 5.53
N VAL A 17 -7.86 18.67 6.57
CA VAL A 17 -6.56 18.05 6.87
C VAL A 17 -6.72 16.61 7.35
N ALA A 18 -7.84 16.29 8.02
CA ALA A 18 -8.13 14.96 8.55
C ALA A 18 -8.52 13.92 7.49
N MET A 19 -8.74 14.31 6.22
CA MET A 19 -9.11 13.35 5.16
C MET A 19 -7.93 12.57 4.57
N ASN A 20 -6.68 12.86 4.96
CA ASN A 20 -5.52 12.07 4.57
C ASN A 20 -5.36 10.81 5.42
N ALA A 21 -6.45 10.08 5.66
CA ALA A 21 -6.38 8.70 6.09
C ALA A 21 -5.84 7.88 4.89
N TYR A 22 -4.52 7.82 4.82
CA TYR A 22 -3.72 7.10 3.83
C TYR A 22 -4.15 5.62 3.84
N ALA A 23 -5.02 5.25 2.90
CA ALA A 23 -5.12 3.87 2.47
C ALA A 23 -3.85 3.56 1.65
N GLU A 24 -2.71 3.43 2.34
CA GLU A 24 -1.46 3.07 1.68
C GLU A 24 -1.64 1.69 1.07
N ARG A 25 -1.51 1.61 -0.25
CA ARG A 25 -1.62 0.35 -1.00
C ARG A 25 -0.22 -0.17 -1.24
N LEU A 26 0.18 -1.17 -0.46
CA LEU A 26 1.46 -1.83 -0.66
C LEU A 26 1.32 -2.83 -1.82
N GLN A 27 2.00 -2.56 -2.93
CA GLN A 27 2.06 -3.46 -4.07
C GLN A 27 3.31 -4.34 -3.98
N VAL A 28 3.10 -5.67 -4.00
CA VAL A 28 4.16 -6.68 -3.99
C VAL A 28 4.13 -7.44 -5.29
N TRP A 29 5.24 -7.45 -6.03
CA TRP A 29 5.32 -8.06 -7.36
C TRP A 29 6.29 -9.25 -7.36
N GLY A 30 5.89 -10.40 -7.89
CA GLY A 30 6.84 -11.50 -8.07
C GLY A 30 6.22 -12.89 -8.04
N SER A 31 6.83 -13.77 -7.24
CA SER A 31 6.51 -15.20 -7.16
C SER A 31 5.03 -15.47 -6.90
N THR A 32 4.41 -16.18 -7.85
CA THR A 32 3.03 -16.67 -7.75
C THR A 32 2.87 -17.74 -6.67
N THR A 33 3.96 -18.44 -6.32
CA THR A 33 3.99 -19.43 -5.23
C THR A 33 3.90 -18.75 -3.87
N CYS A 34 4.69 -17.68 -3.65
CA CYS A 34 4.63 -16.89 -2.41
C CYS A 34 3.29 -16.14 -2.29
N GLN A 35 2.74 -15.67 -3.43
CA GLN A 35 1.43 -15.04 -3.50
C GLN A 35 0.33 -15.93 -2.91
N LYS A 36 0.14 -17.13 -3.47
CA LYS A 36 -0.99 -18.00 -3.12
C LYS A 36 -0.85 -18.67 -1.75
N ARG A 37 0.39 -18.94 -1.30
CA ARG A 37 0.62 -19.64 -0.02
C ARG A 37 0.56 -18.73 1.19
N PHE A 38 1.05 -17.49 1.10
CA PHE A 38 1.29 -16.67 2.30
C PHE A 38 0.71 -15.26 2.18
N LEU A 39 0.93 -14.58 1.05
CA LEU A 39 0.57 -13.17 0.93
C LEU A 39 -0.94 -12.95 0.78
N GLU A 40 -1.63 -13.71 -0.07
CA GLU A 40 -3.10 -13.62 -0.21
C GLU A 40 -3.87 -14.06 1.04
N PRO A 41 -3.57 -15.21 1.68
CA PRO A 41 -4.26 -15.59 2.92
C PRO A 41 -3.91 -14.65 4.09
N GLY A 42 -2.68 -14.13 4.13
CA GLY A 42 -2.21 -13.17 5.13
C GLY A 42 -2.72 -11.74 4.93
N ALA A 43 -3.13 -11.36 3.70
CA ALA A 43 -3.51 -9.99 3.36
C ALA A 43 -4.66 -9.45 4.22
N LYS A 44 -5.64 -10.29 4.57
CA LYS A 44 -6.76 -9.89 5.43
C LYS A 44 -6.31 -9.62 6.87
N ALA A 45 -5.43 -10.47 7.41
CA ALA A 45 -4.88 -10.29 8.75
C ALA A 45 -3.95 -9.08 8.80
N PHE A 46 -3.11 -8.91 7.77
CA PHE A 46 -2.24 -7.75 7.61
C PHE A 46 -3.05 -6.45 7.55
N LYS A 47 -4.07 -6.37 6.68
CA LYS A 47 -4.95 -5.20 6.59
C LYS A 47 -5.64 -4.91 7.92
N LYS A 48 -6.08 -5.93 8.65
CA LYS A 48 -6.72 -5.75 9.97
C LYS A 48 -5.74 -5.20 11.01
N ALA A 49 -4.46 -5.58 10.95
CA ALA A 49 -3.43 -5.16 11.88
C ALA A 49 -2.82 -3.79 11.56
N THR A 50 -2.63 -3.46 10.28
CA THR A 50 -1.91 -2.26 9.84
C THR A 50 -2.79 -1.21 9.18
N GLY A 51 -4.01 -1.57 8.76
CA GLY A 51 -4.87 -0.71 7.95
C GLY A 51 -4.43 -0.57 6.47
N ILE A 52 -3.31 -1.21 6.09
CA ILE A 52 -2.70 -1.10 4.76
C ILE A 52 -3.29 -2.16 3.82
N ASP A 53 -3.63 -1.74 2.60
CA ASP A 53 -4.13 -2.63 1.57
C ASP A 53 -2.97 -3.31 0.83
N LEU A 54 -2.82 -4.61 1.03
CA LEU A 54 -1.80 -5.41 0.34
C LEU A 54 -2.35 -5.89 -1.02
N LYS A 55 -1.72 -5.48 -2.13
CA LYS A 55 -2.03 -5.96 -3.47
C LYS A 55 -0.84 -6.74 -4.03
N VAL A 56 -1.06 -8.01 -4.33
CA VAL A 56 -0.01 -8.89 -4.86
C VAL A 56 -0.19 -9.06 -6.37
N VAL A 57 0.89 -8.91 -7.13
CA VAL A 57 0.93 -9.05 -8.58
C VAL A 57 1.86 -10.21 -8.93
N GLY A 58 1.25 -11.33 -9.33
CA GLY A 58 1.95 -12.55 -9.70
C GLY A 58 2.52 -12.50 -11.11
N VAL A 59 3.71 -11.93 -11.27
CA VAL A 59 4.42 -11.82 -12.56
C VAL A 59 5.58 -12.82 -12.70
N GLY A 60 5.83 -13.62 -11.67
CA GLY A 60 7.01 -14.48 -11.56
C GLY A 60 8.21 -13.73 -10.97
N THR A 61 9.12 -14.47 -10.32
CA THR A 61 10.28 -13.92 -9.60
C THR A 61 11.13 -12.99 -10.45
N GLY A 62 11.50 -13.41 -11.68
CA GLY A 62 12.35 -12.62 -12.57
C GLY A 62 11.74 -11.27 -12.97
N ASN A 63 10.48 -11.27 -13.40
CA ASN A 63 9.79 -10.03 -13.76
C ASN A 63 9.52 -9.13 -12.54
N GLY A 64 9.32 -9.73 -11.36
CA GLY A 64 9.22 -9.01 -10.11
C GLY A 64 10.52 -8.27 -9.75
N LEU A 65 11.66 -8.94 -9.92
CA LEU A 65 12.98 -8.37 -9.66
C LEU A 65 13.33 -7.27 -10.66
N ILE A 66 13.05 -7.47 -11.95
CA ILE A 66 13.22 -6.44 -12.99
C ILE A 66 12.37 -5.22 -12.64
N ALA A 67 11.10 -5.41 -12.26
CA ALA A 67 10.23 -4.31 -11.85
C ALA A 67 10.74 -3.57 -10.60
N LEU A 68 11.46 -4.25 -9.70
CA LEU A 68 12.09 -3.64 -8.53
C LEU A 68 13.29 -2.78 -8.94
N ILE A 69 14.15 -3.30 -9.83
CA ILE A 69 15.32 -2.59 -10.36
C ILE A 69 14.89 -1.35 -11.16
N GLU A 70 13.83 -1.47 -11.97
CA GLU A 70 13.26 -0.37 -12.74
C GLU A 70 12.47 0.63 -11.87
N GLY A 71 12.30 0.38 -10.57
CA GLY A 71 11.55 1.24 -9.65
C GLY A 71 10.03 1.24 -9.86
N LYS A 72 9.50 0.31 -10.66
CA LYS A 72 8.05 0.15 -10.92
C LYS A 72 7.30 -0.44 -9.73
N THR A 73 7.99 -1.22 -8.89
CA THR A 73 7.45 -1.75 -7.63
C THR A 73 8.36 -1.38 -6.47
N LYS A 74 7.77 -1.20 -5.28
CA LYS A 74 8.53 -0.97 -4.03
C LYS A 74 8.99 -2.27 -3.37
N VAL A 75 8.32 -3.38 -3.67
CA VAL A 75 8.59 -4.69 -3.06
C VAL A 75 8.49 -5.77 -4.12
N SER A 76 9.48 -6.66 -4.15
CA SER A 76 9.43 -7.88 -4.96
C SER A 76 9.51 -9.14 -4.09
N ALA A 77 8.75 -10.16 -4.48
CA ALA A 77 8.78 -11.48 -3.86
C ALA A 77 9.54 -12.47 -4.76
N ALA A 78 10.63 -13.04 -4.25
CA ALA A 78 11.39 -14.09 -4.91
C ALA A 78 11.15 -15.44 -4.24
N SER A 79 11.14 -16.52 -5.03
CA SER A 79 11.12 -17.90 -4.51
C SER A 79 12.52 -18.44 -4.19
N GLU A 80 13.56 -17.75 -4.65
CA GLU A 80 14.95 -18.19 -4.66
C GLU A 80 15.81 -16.98 -4.24
N ASP A 81 16.94 -17.24 -3.59
CA ASP A 81 17.85 -16.18 -3.14
C ASP A 81 18.53 -15.50 -4.33
N LEU A 82 18.94 -14.25 -4.10
CA LEU A 82 19.74 -13.47 -5.06
C LEU A 82 21.21 -13.87 -4.91
N GLU A 83 21.57 -15.09 -5.32
CA GLU A 83 22.97 -15.50 -5.51
C GLU A 83 23.52 -15.04 -6.87
#